data_AF-G3SAQ1-F1
#
_entry.id   AF-G3SAQ1-F1
#
_cell.length_a   1.000
_cell.length_b   1.000
_cell.length_c   1.000
_cell.angle_alpha   90.00
_cell.angle_beta   90.00
_cell.angle_gamma   90.00
#
_symmetry.space_group_name_H-M   'P 1'
#
loop_
_entity.id
_entity.type
_entity.pdbx_description
1 polymer ?
#
loop_
_entity_poly.entity_id
_entity_poly.type
_entity_poly.pdbx_seq_one_letter_code
_entity_poly.pdbx_strand_id
1 'polypeptide(L)'
;MSFFQLLMKRKELIPLVVFMTVAAGGASSFAVYSLWKTDVILDRKRNPEPWETVDPTVPQKLITINQQWKPIEELQNVQRATK
;
A
#
# COMPACT_ATOMS: atom_id res chain seq x y z
N MET A 1 37.42 -9.30 1.92
CA MET A 1 36.62 -10.33 1.22
C MET A 1 35.33 -9.67 0.77
N SER A 2 34.90 -9.89 -0.47
CA SER A 2 33.60 -9.38 -0.93
C SER A 2 32.46 -10.06 -0.15
N PHE A 3 31.35 -9.35 0.09
CA PHE A 3 30.19 -9.88 0.81
C PHE A 3 29.65 -11.18 0.18
N PHE A 4 29.64 -11.23 -1.16
CA PHE A 4 29.27 -12.45 -1.90
C PHE A 4 30.23 -13.62 -1.65
N GLN A 5 31.53 -13.35 -1.52
CA GLN A 5 32.52 -14.38 -1.19
C GLN A 5 32.32 -14.89 0.25
N LEU A 6 31.90 -14.03 1.18
CA LEU A 6 31.58 -14.43 2.55
C LEU A 6 30.37 -15.36 2.60
N LEU A 7 29.31 -15.05 1.85
CA LEU A 7 28.12 -15.90 1.73
C LEU A 7 28.41 -17.26 1.08
N MET A 8 29.24 -17.29 0.04
CA MET A 8 29.65 -18.58 -0.57
C MET A 8 30.50 -19.44 0.36
N LYS A 9 31.35 -18.81 1.20
CA LYS A 9 32.16 -19.51 2.21
C LYS A 9 31.34 -19.99 3.42
N ARG A 10 30.22 -19.34 3.73
CA ARG A 10 29.34 -19.62 4.86
C ARG A 10 27.89 -19.73 4.39
N LYS A 11 27.54 -20.88 3.81
CA LYS A 11 26.23 -21.11 3.17
C LYS A 11 25.04 -21.00 4.14
N GLU A 12 25.26 -21.22 5.43
CA GLU A 12 24.24 -21.07 6.49
C GLU A 12 23.71 -19.62 6.60
N LEU A 13 24.50 -18.62 6.18
CA LEU A 13 24.10 -17.22 6.23
C LEU A 13 23.18 -16.82 5.06
N ILE A 14 23.14 -17.61 3.98
CA ILE A 14 22.32 -17.33 2.80
C ILE A 14 20.83 -17.22 3.17
N PRO A 15 20.20 -18.21 3.83
CA PRO A 15 18.78 -18.09 4.19
C PRO A 15 18.51 -16.89 5.12
N LEU A 16 19.41 -16.61 6.07
CA LEU A 16 19.28 -15.48 6.99
C LEU A 16 19.25 -14.14 6.23
N VAL A 17 20.21 -13.95 5.33
CA VAL A 17 20.26 -12.73 4.49
C VAL A 17 19.08 -12.64 3.56
N VAL A 18 18.60 -13.76 2.99
CA VAL A 18 17.39 -13.77 2.15
C VAL A 18 16.17 -13.29 2.94
N PHE A 19 15.89 -13.85 4.12
CA PHE A 19 14.75 -13.41 4.91
C PHE A 19 14.87 -11.95 5.35
N MET A 20 16.05 -11.52 5.77
CA MET A 20 16.29 -10.14 6.19
C MET A 20 16.10 -9.15 5.03
N THR A 21 16.61 -9.48 3.84
CA THR A 21 16.46 -8.62 2.65
C THR A 21 15.02 -8.56 2.18
N VAL A 22 14.29 -9.69 2.18
CA VAL A 22 12.85 -9.72 1.86
C VAL A 22 12.05 -8.90 2.88
N ALA A 23 12.35 -9.02 4.17
CA ALA A 23 11.67 -8.26 5.22
C ALA A 23 11.93 -6.75 5.11
N ALA A 24 13.19 -6.34 4.98
CA ALA A 24 13.56 -4.94 4.84
C ALA A 24 13.01 -4.33 3.54
N GLY A 25 13.10 -5.06 2.43
CA GLY A 25 12.53 -4.65 1.14
C GLY A 25 11.01 -4.56 1.18
N GLY A 26 10.34 -5.54 1.77
CA GLY A 26 8.89 -5.56 1.94
C GLY A 26 8.39 -4.41 2.81
N ALA A 27 9.03 -4.16 3.95
CA ALA A 27 8.69 -3.05 4.84
C ALA A 27 8.89 -1.69 4.15
N SER A 28 10.01 -1.51 3.45
CA SER A 28 10.30 -0.27 2.73
C SER A 28 9.30 -0.04 1.59
N SER A 29 8.99 -1.09 0.82
CA SER A 29 8.02 -1.01 -0.28
C SER A 29 6.61 -0.70 0.23
N PHE A 30 6.20 -1.33 1.34
CA PHE A 30 4.91 -1.08 1.96
C PHE A 30 4.82 0.35 2.53
N ALA A 31 5.90 0.86 3.13
CA ALA A 31 5.94 2.23 3.61
C ALA A 31 5.76 3.25 2.47
N VAL A 32 6.37 3.02 1.31
CA VAL A 32 6.15 3.91 0.14
C VAL A 32 4.73 3.76 -0.39
N TYR A 33 4.22 2.53 -0.50
CA TYR A 33 2.85 2.26 -0.95
C TYR A 33 1.78 2.90 -0.04
N SER A 34 1.99 2.89 1.28
CA SER A 34 1.01 3.44 2.23
C SER A 34 0.87 4.95 2.14
N LEU A 35 1.92 5.67 1.70
CA LEU A 35 1.83 7.13 1.49
C LEU A 35 0.87 7.51 0.37
N TRP A 36 0.60 6.62 -0.58
CA TRP A 36 -0.35 6.86 -1.67
C TRP A 36 -1.78 6.39 -1.36
N LYS A 37 -2.02 5.89 -0.14
CA LYS A 37 -3.35 5.51 0.30
C LYS A 37 -4.19 6.71 0.65
N THR A 38 -5.47 6.64 0.30
CA THR A 38 -6.48 7.64 0.67
C THR A 38 -6.76 7.71 2.16
N ASP A 39 -6.41 6.65 2.91
CA ASP A 39 -6.47 6.65 4.37
C ASP A 39 -5.38 7.53 5.00
N VAL A 40 -4.31 7.86 4.24
CA VAL A 40 -3.19 8.68 4.71
C VAL A 40 -3.32 10.10 4.18
N ILE A 41 -3.57 11.04 5.10
CA ILE A 41 -3.70 12.46 4.76
C ILE A 41 -2.30 13.09 4.73
N LEU A 42 -1.75 13.29 3.53
CA LEU A 42 -0.49 14.03 3.34
C LEU A 42 -0.71 15.54 3.20
N ASP A 43 -1.75 15.95 2.48
CA ASP A 43 -2.10 17.36 2.27
C ASP A 43 -3.50 17.66 2.77
N ARG A 44 -3.60 17.94 4.07
CA ARG A 44 -4.86 18.29 4.72
C ARG A 44 -5.44 19.63 4.24
N LYS A 45 -4.63 20.54 3.67
CA LYS A 45 -5.10 21.87 3.27
C LYS A 45 -5.83 21.84 1.94
N ARG A 46 -5.34 21.05 0.98
CA ARG A 46 -5.95 20.95 -0.36
C ARG A 46 -6.93 19.79 -0.49
N ASN A 47 -6.74 18.72 0.28
CA ASN A 47 -7.61 17.54 0.26
C ASN A 47 -7.84 17.01 1.69
N PRO A 48 -8.75 17.64 2.47
CA PRO A 48 -8.98 17.25 3.85
C PRO A 48 -9.61 15.85 4.01
N GLU A 49 -10.31 15.35 2.98
CA GLU A 49 -11.08 14.10 3.01
C GLU A 49 -10.75 13.22 1.78
N PRO A 50 -9.55 12.61 1.70
CA PRO A 50 -9.13 11.90 0.50
C PRO A 50 -9.97 10.65 0.19
N TRP A 51 -10.54 10.02 1.21
CA TRP A 51 -11.40 8.84 1.08
C TRP A 51 -12.73 9.11 0.35
N GLU A 52 -13.22 10.37 0.35
CA GLU A 52 -14.45 10.74 -0.36
C GLU A 52 -14.29 10.71 -1.88
N THR A 53 -13.05 10.82 -2.37
CA THR A 53 -12.73 10.88 -3.82
C THR A 53 -12.34 9.52 -4.41
N VAL A 54 -12.49 8.44 -3.65
CA VAL A 54 -12.07 7.10 -4.05
C VAL A 54 -13.08 6.49 -5.01
N ASP A 55 -12.59 5.97 -6.14
CA ASP A 55 -13.43 5.20 -7.07
C ASP A 55 -13.76 3.80 -6.49
N PRO A 56 -15.04 3.49 -6.25
CA PRO A 56 -15.46 2.20 -5.72
C PRO A 56 -15.29 1.04 -6.72
N THR A 57 -15.19 1.33 -8.02
CA THR A 57 -15.07 0.33 -9.08
C THR A 57 -13.66 -0.24 -9.19
N VAL A 58 -12.66 0.47 -8.66
CA VAL A 58 -11.25 0.09 -8.75
C VAL A 58 -10.81 -0.68 -7.50
N PRO A 59 -9.98 -1.73 -7.64
CA PRO A 59 -9.29 -2.37 -6.53
C PRO A 59 -8.46 -1.41 -5.70
N GLN A 60 -8.80 -1.29 -4.42
CA GLN A 60 -8.06 -0.42 -3.52
C GLN A 60 -6.83 -1.10 -2.92
N LYS A 61 -6.84 -2.42 -2.72
CA LYS A 61 -5.73 -3.16 -2.08
C LYS A 61 -4.74 -3.70 -3.12
N LEU A 62 -3.50 -3.98 -2.67
CA LEU A 62 -2.48 -4.64 -3.50
C LEU A 62 -2.99 -5.93 -4.15
N ILE A 63 -3.81 -6.70 -3.42
CA ILE A 63 -4.47 -7.90 -3.91
C ILE A 63 -5.92 -7.85 -3.41
N THR A 64 -6.86 -7.93 -4.34
CA THR A 64 -8.29 -8.02 -4.05
C THR A 64 -8.84 -9.33 -4.60
N ILE A 65 -9.58 -10.06 -3.77
CA ILE A 65 -10.27 -11.28 -4.16
C ILE A 65 -11.77 -11.05 -3.91
N ASN A 66 -12.61 -11.30 -4.91
CA ASN A 66 -14.06 -11.17 -4.81
C ASN A 66 -14.54 -9.81 -4.28
N GLN A 67 -14.07 -8.71 -4.88
CA GLN A 67 -14.49 -7.36 -4.48
C GLN A 67 -16.01 -7.18 -4.67
N GLN A 68 -16.71 -6.94 -3.56
CA GLN A 68 -18.16 -6.69 -3.53
C GLN A 68 -18.52 -5.22 -3.38
N TRP A 69 -17.52 -4.34 -3.27
CA TRP A 69 -17.74 -2.92 -3.04
C TRP A 69 -18.42 -2.27 -4.25
N LYS A 70 -19.55 -1.61 -4.01
CA LYS A 70 -20.36 -0.92 -5.03
C LYS A 70 -20.70 0.50 -4.56
N PRO A 71 -20.85 1.46 -5.48
CA PRO A 71 -21.30 2.81 -5.14
C PRO A 71 -22.69 2.76 -4.51
N ILE A 72 -22.90 3.58 -3.48
CA ILE A 72 -24.19 3.75 -2.82
C ILE A 72 -24.85 5.00 -3.41
N GLU A 73 -25.95 4.81 -4.14
CA GLU A 73 -26.63 5.90 -4.85
C GLU A 73 -27.16 6.99 -3.89
N GLU A 74 -27.66 6.58 -2.72
CA GLU A 74 -28.14 7.50 -1.68
C GLU A 74 -27.05 8.49 -1.23
N LEU A 75 -25.84 7.97 -0.97
CA LEU A 75 -24.69 8.80 -0.60
C LEU A 75 -24.29 9.76 -1.72
N GLN A 76 -24.30 9.29 -2.98
CA GLN A 76 -23.99 10.14 -4.12
C GLN A 76 -25.02 11.27 -4.28
N ASN A 77 -26.29 10.98 -4.07
CA ASN A 77 -27.36 11.99 -4.15
C ASN A 77 -27.22 13.05 -3.06
N VAL A 78 -26.92 12.63 -1.82
CA VAL A 78 -26.67 13.56 -0.70
C VAL A 78 -25.43 14.43 -0.96
N GLN A 79 -24.34 13.85 -1.45
CA GLN A 79 -23.14 14.60 -1.82
C GLN A 79 -23.43 15.65 -2.90
N ARG A 80 -24.18 15.28 -3.95
CA ARG A 80 -24.57 16.19 -5.04
C ARG A 80 -25.48 17.32 -4.56
N ALA A 81 -26.31 17.08 -3.55
CA ALA A 81 -27.19 18.10 -2.98
C ALA A 81 -26.46 19.07 -2.02
N THR A 82 -25.29 18.66 -1.51
CA THR A 82 -24.53 19.41 -0.48
C THR A 82 -23.40 20.26 -1.09
N LYS A 83 -22.85 19.86 -2.24
CA LYS A 83 -21.85 20.62 -3.02
C LYS A 83 -22.50 21.62 -3.96
#